data_AF-A0A520J4T4-F1
#
_entry.id   AF-A0A520J4T4-F1
#
_cell.length_a   1.000
_cell.length_b   1.000
_cell.length_c   1.000
_cell.angle_alpha   90.00
_cell.angle_beta   90.00
_cell.angle_gamma   90.00
#
_symmetry.space_group_name_H-M   'P 1'
#
loop_
_entity.id
_entity.type
_entity.pdbx_description
1 polymer ?
#
loop_
_entity_poly.entity_id
_entity_poly.type
_entity_poly.pdbx_seq_one_letter_code
_entity_poly.pdbx_strand_id
1 'polypeptide(L)'
;MKKAATSTELAACFDKHTAETQTHIETLEQVFALLDEKPAAKKCDAMAGLLEEATSIIEDTEAGTMVRDAGLILAAQKVEHYEIATYGTLKTFAACMGHTEVEQLLQQTLDNEKATDVALTEVAEASINDAAAAE
;
A
#
# COMPACT_ATOMS: atom_id res chain seq x y z
N MET A 1 -9.16 4.78 2.76
CA MET A 1 -9.28 4.18 4.11
C MET A 1 -9.22 5.21 5.24
N LYS A 2 -8.34 6.22 5.24
CA LYS A 2 -8.23 7.29 6.28
C LYS A 2 -9.54 7.72 6.95
N LYS A 3 -10.56 8.10 6.17
CA LYS A 3 -11.85 8.60 6.70
C LYS A 3 -12.66 7.58 7.50
N ALA A 4 -12.39 6.29 7.30
CA ALA A 4 -13.08 5.20 7.98
C ALA A 4 -12.33 4.71 9.23
N ALA A 5 -11.07 5.11 9.40
CA ALA A 5 -10.26 4.77 10.56
C ALA A 5 -10.70 5.57 11.79
N THR A 6 -10.72 4.92 12.95
CA THR A 6 -11.10 5.48 14.24
C THR A 6 -9.88 5.97 15.02
N SER A 7 -8.81 5.18 15.02
CA SER A 7 -7.53 5.49 15.63
C SER A 7 -6.83 6.61 14.86
N THR A 8 -6.37 7.61 15.61
CA THR A 8 -5.58 8.72 15.05
C THR A 8 -4.28 8.23 14.43
N GLU A 9 -3.70 7.17 14.99
CA GLU A 9 -2.44 6.59 14.52
C GLU A 9 -2.64 5.89 13.17
N LEU A 10 -3.67 5.05 13.05
CA LEU A 10 -4.01 4.40 11.78
C LEU A 10 -4.38 5.42 10.69
N ALA A 11 -5.16 6.44 11.05
CA ALA A 11 -5.50 7.52 10.13
C ALA A 11 -4.25 8.27 9.62
N ALA A 12 -3.25 8.47 10.49
CA ALA A 12 -1.98 9.10 10.12
C ALA A 12 -1.14 8.20 9.19
N CYS A 13 -1.10 6.87 9.43
CA CYS A 13 -0.46 5.91 8.52
C CYS A 13 -1.07 5.99 7.11
N PHE A 14 -2.40 6.02 6.98
CA PHE A 14 -3.04 6.16 5.68
C PHE A 14 -2.76 7.49 4.98
N ASP A 15 -2.67 8.58 5.74
CA ASP A 15 -2.36 9.90 5.18
C ASP A 15 -0.92 9.97 4.67
N LYS A 16 0.02 9.45 5.46
CA LYS A 16 1.43 9.32 5.10
C LYS A 16 1.59 8.48 3.83
N HIS A 17 0.99 7.30 3.81
CA HIS A 17 1.09 6.41 2.65
C HIS A 17 0.47 7.04 1.39
N THR A 18 -0.65 7.77 1.51
CA THR A 18 -1.23 8.50 0.36
C THR A 18 -0.25 9.51 -0.25
N ALA A 19 0.54 10.21 0.57
CA ALA A 19 1.57 11.13 0.10
C ALA A 19 2.77 10.40 -0.52
N GLU A 20 3.15 9.25 0.05
CA GLU A 20 4.18 8.37 -0.51
C GLU A 20 3.77 7.83 -1.88
N THR A 21 2.54 7.35 -2.05
CA THR A 21 2.00 6.87 -3.34
C THR A 21 2.06 7.94 -4.43
N GLN A 22 1.81 9.22 -4.09
CA GLN A 22 1.94 10.31 -5.06
C GLN A 22 3.39 10.47 -5.55
N THR A 23 4.37 10.26 -4.67
CA THR A 23 5.80 10.26 -5.02
C THR A 23 6.15 9.03 -5.87
N HIS A 24 5.51 7.88 -5.62
CA HIS A 24 5.71 6.68 -6.45
C HIS A 24 5.20 6.89 -7.87
N ILE A 25 4.10 7.61 -8.07
CA ILE A 25 3.61 7.96 -9.40
C ILE A 25 4.67 8.78 -10.16
N GLU A 26 5.23 9.81 -9.53
CA GLU A 26 6.31 10.62 -10.12
C GLU A 26 7.57 9.79 -10.41
N THR A 27 7.86 8.80 -9.56
CA THR A 27 8.96 7.84 -9.76
C THR A 27 8.71 6.95 -10.97
N LEU A 28 7.48 6.44 -11.14
CA LEU A 28 7.10 5.64 -12.30
C LEU A 28 7.14 6.45 -13.61
N GLU A 29 6.76 7.72 -13.59
CA GLU A 29 6.91 8.62 -14.75
C GLU A 29 8.38 8.73 -15.19
N GLN A 30 9.32 8.82 -14.23
CA GLN A 30 10.75 8.79 -14.52
C GLN A 30 11.19 7.44 -15.09
N VAL A 31 10.69 6.32 -14.54
CA VAL A 31 10.95 4.97 -15.06
C VAL A 31 10.50 4.85 -16.53
N PHE A 32 9.29 5.30 -16.86
CA PHE A 32 8.80 5.29 -18.24
C PHE A 32 9.66 6.14 -19.17
N ALA A 33 10.08 7.34 -18.73
CA ALA A 33 10.97 8.20 -19.50
C ALA A 33 12.34 7.55 -19.77
N LEU A 34 12.92 6.86 -18.79
CA LEU A 34 14.19 6.12 -18.95
C LEU A 34 14.08 4.94 -19.91
N LEU A 35 12.88 4.38 -20.07
CA LEU A 35 12.59 3.30 -21.00
C LEU A 35 12.18 3.79 -22.40
N ASP A 36 12.14 5.12 -22.63
CA ASP A 36 11.61 5.75 -23.85
C ASP A 36 10.17 5.30 -24.19
N GLU A 37 9.37 5.06 -23.15
CA GLU A 37 7.99 4.59 -23.25
C GLU A 37 7.02 5.60 -22.63
N LYS A 38 5.76 5.58 -23.08
CA LYS A 38 4.71 6.43 -22.51
C LYS A 38 3.86 5.62 -21.52
N PRO A 39 3.59 6.14 -20.30
CA PRO A 39 2.68 5.47 -19.38
C PRO A 39 1.27 5.43 -19.99
N ALA A 40 0.61 4.28 -19.85
CA ALA A 40 -0.76 4.08 -20.29
C ALA A 40 -1.63 3.70 -19.10
N ALA A 41 -2.74 4.41 -18.92
CA ALA A 41 -3.72 4.07 -17.90
C ALA A 41 -4.35 2.71 -18.22
N LYS A 42 -4.16 1.74 -17.34
CA LYS A 42 -4.78 0.42 -17.44
C LYS A 42 -5.39 0.07 -16.10
N LYS A 43 -6.62 -0.43 -16.13
CA LYS A 43 -7.26 -0.99 -14.94
C LYS A 43 -6.48 -2.24 -14.50
N CYS A 44 -6.05 -2.26 -13.24
CA CYS A 44 -5.52 -3.43 -12.58
C CYS A 44 -6.66 -4.13 -11.84
N ASP A 45 -7.11 -5.30 -12.31
CA ASP A 45 -8.24 -6.01 -11.69
C ASP A 45 -7.88 -6.56 -10.30
N ALA A 46 -6.62 -6.93 -10.06
CA ALA A 46 -6.16 -7.36 -8.74
C ALA A 46 -6.27 -6.22 -7.71
N MET A 47 -5.71 -5.05 -8.02
CA MET A 47 -5.82 -3.88 -7.14
C MET A 47 -7.28 -3.44 -6.96
N ALA A 48 -8.08 -3.47 -8.03
CA ALA A 48 -9.51 -3.15 -7.93
C ALA A 48 -10.24 -4.08 -6.95
N GLY A 49 -9.94 -5.39 -6.97
CA GLY A 49 -10.52 -6.35 -6.03
C GLY A 49 -10.07 -6.13 -4.59
N LEU A 50 -8.79 -5.76 -4.36
CA LEU A 50 -8.28 -5.44 -3.02
C LEU A 50 -8.96 -4.19 -2.43
N LEU A 51 -9.20 -3.16 -3.27
CA LEU A 51 -9.91 -1.96 -2.86
C LEU A 51 -11.41 -2.22 -2.63
N GLU A 52 -12.00 -3.14 -3.38
CA GLU A 52 -13.37 -3.61 -3.14
C GLU A 52 -13.47 -4.33 -1.80
N GLU A 53 -12.53 -5.22 -1.47
CA GLU A 53 -12.46 -5.86 -0.15
C GLU A 53 -12.34 -4.84 0.99
N ALA A 54 -11.48 -3.83 0.84
CA ALA A 54 -11.37 -2.74 1.81
C ALA A 54 -12.71 -1.98 1.98
N THR A 55 -13.45 -1.80 0.89
CA THR A 55 -14.77 -1.14 0.90
C THR A 55 -15.80 -2.01 1.61
N SER A 56 -15.86 -3.31 1.31
CA SER A 56 -16.76 -4.25 1.99
C SER A 56 -16.48 -4.30 3.49
N ILE A 57 -15.22 -4.29 3.93
CA ILE A 57 -14.87 -4.23 5.36
C ILE A 57 -15.44 -2.96 6.03
N ILE A 58 -15.39 -1.81 5.35
CA ILE A 58 -15.98 -0.57 5.88
C ILE A 58 -17.50 -0.68 6.01
N GLU A 59 -18.16 -1.35 5.07
CA GLU A 59 -19.60 -1.55 5.04
C GLU A 59 -20.08 -2.60 6.07
N ASP A 60 -19.32 -3.66 6.27
CA ASP A 60 -19.67 -4.82 7.10
C ASP A 60 -19.29 -4.65 8.59
N THR A 61 -18.51 -3.63 8.93
CA THR A 61 -18.11 -3.32 10.31
C THR A 61 -18.83 -2.08 10.83
N GLU A 62 -19.04 -1.98 12.14
CA GLU A 62 -19.65 -0.78 12.74
C GLU A 62 -18.67 0.41 12.76
N ALA A 63 -19.19 1.62 12.56
CA ALA A 63 -18.38 2.83 12.51
C ALA A 63 -17.87 3.25 13.88
N GLY A 64 -16.58 3.61 13.96
CA GLY A 64 -15.96 4.02 15.21
C GLY A 64 -15.45 2.85 16.07
N THR A 65 -15.49 1.61 15.57
CA THR A 65 -15.04 0.41 16.29
C THR A 65 -13.58 0.11 16.04
N MET A 66 -12.93 -0.56 16.99
CA MET A 66 -11.57 -1.07 16.79
C MET A 66 -11.57 -2.30 15.89
N VAL A 67 -12.68 -3.05 15.84
CA VAL A 67 -12.92 -4.13 14.87
C VAL A 67 -12.79 -3.62 13.43
N ARG A 68 -13.38 -2.46 13.12
CA ARG A 68 -13.20 -1.82 11.81
C ARG A 68 -11.74 -1.50 11.54
N ASP A 69 -11.03 -0.89 12.50
CA ASP A 69 -9.63 -0.51 12.31
C ASP A 69 -8.72 -1.72 12.07
N ALA A 70 -8.93 -2.82 12.79
CA ALA A 70 -8.23 -4.09 12.54
C ALA A 70 -8.51 -4.62 11.12
N GLY A 71 -9.77 -4.55 10.67
CA GLY A 71 -10.13 -4.89 9.29
C GLY A 71 -9.48 -3.98 8.24
N LEU A 72 -9.41 -2.68 8.50
CA LEU A 72 -8.75 -1.71 7.62
C LEU A 72 -7.25 -1.99 7.50
N ILE A 73 -6.59 -2.35 8.60
CA ILE A 73 -5.18 -2.78 8.59
C ILE A 73 -5.03 -4.03 7.73
N LEU A 74 -5.86 -5.06 7.95
CA LEU A 74 -5.82 -6.29 7.15
C LEU A 74 -5.92 -6.01 5.65
N ALA A 75 -6.87 -5.15 5.26
CA ALA A 75 -7.06 -4.78 3.85
C ALA A 75 -5.85 -4.01 3.30
N ALA A 76 -5.31 -3.08 4.07
CA ALA A 76 -4.14 -2.29 3.68
C ALA A 76 -2.90 -3.16 3.51
N GLN A 77 -2.61 -4.08 4.45
CA GLN A 77 -1.47 -4.98 4.32
C GLN A 77 -1.59 -5.89 3.09
N LYS A 78 -2.80 -6.32 2.71
CA LYS A 78 -2.99 -7.04 1.44
C LYS A 78 -2.63 -6.20 0.22
N VAL A 79 -2.94 -4.90 0.23
CA VAL A 79 -2.51 -3.94 -0.79
C VAL A 79 -0.98 -3.84 -0.81
N GLU A 80 -0.35 -3.59 0.34
CA GLU A 80 1.12 -3.52 0.44
C GLU A 80 1.79 -4.79 -0.07
N HIS A 81 1.31 -5.97 0.31
CA HIS A 81 1.87 -7.24 -0.13
C HIS A 81 1.76 -7.45 -1.65
N TYR A 82 0.67 -6.99 -2.27
CA TYR A 82 0.52 -7.00 -3.72
C TYR A 82 1.57 -6.10 -4.40
N GLU A 83 1.81 -4.91 -3.84
CA GLU A 83 2.78 -3.94 -4.36
C GLU A 83 4.23 -4.41 -4.13
N ILE A 84 4.54 -4.96 -2.95
CA ILE A 84 5.85 -5.56 -2.64
C ILE A 84 6.18 -6.68 -3.64
N ALA A 85 5.23 -7.57 -3.92
CA ALA A 85 5.43 -8.63 -4.90
C ALA A 85 5.65 -8.06 -6.32
N THR A 86 4.89 -7.01 -6.66
CA THR A 86 4.95 -6.35 -7.96
C THR A 86 6.30 -5.65 -8.17
N TYR A 87 6.66 -4.72 -7.28
CA TYR A 87 7.92 -3.98 -7.37
C TYR A 87 9.15 -4.87 -7.21
N GLY A 88 9.09 -5.90 -6.36
CA GLY A 88 10.15 -6.90 -6.25
C GLY A 88 10.44 -7.61 -7.58
N THR A 89 9.36 -7.95 -8.32
CA THR A 89 9.48 -8.57 -9.64
C THR A 89 9.96 -7.58 -10.70
N LEU A 90 9.36 -6.38 -10.76
CA LEU A 90 9.71 -5.36 -11.76
C LEU A 90 11.16 -4.90 -11.63
N LYS A 91 11.63 -4.68 -10.39
CA LYS A 91 13.03 -4.37 -10.10
C LYS A 91 13.95 -5.47 -10.64
N THR A 92 13.62 -6.73 -10.38
CA THR A 92 14.42 -7.87 -10.86
C THR A 92 14.46 -7.92 -12.40
N PHE A 93 13.35 -7.63 -13.07
CA PHE A 93 13.34 -7.52 -14.54
C PHE A 93 14.22 -6.38 -15.04
N ALA A 94 14.18 -5.20 -14.42
CA ALA A 94 15.04 -4.09 -14.76
C ALA A 94 16.53 -4.47 -14.65
N ALA A 95 16.91 -5.16 -13.57
CA ALA A 95 18.27 -5.68 -13.38
C ALA A 95 18.67 -6.68 -14.49
N CYS A 96 17.81 -7.65 -14.80
CA CYS A 96 18.05 -8.65 -15.86
C CYS A 96 18.23 -8.03 -17.25
N MET A 97 17.57 -6.90 -17.52
CA MET A 97 17.66 -6.17 -18.78
C MET A 97 18.78 -5.12 -18.80
N GLY A 98 19.52 -4.94 -17.70
CA GLY A 98 20.61 -3.98 -17.59
C GLY A 98 20.16 -2.52 -17.38
N HIS A 99 18.90 -2.29 -16.98
CA HIS A 99 18.37 -0.95 -16.68
C HIS A 99 18.65 -0.56 -15.22
N THR A 100 19.91 -0.29 -14.89
CA THR A 100 20.36 -0.05 -13.50
C THR A 100 19.68 1.14 -12.83
N GLU A 101 19.44 2.24 -13.55
CA GLU A 101 18.73 3.41 -12.97
C GLU A 101 17.27 3.08 -12.67
N VAL A 102 16.59 2.34 -13.56
CA VAL A 102 15.21 1.86 -13.33
C VAL A 102 15.15 0.90 -12.14
N GLU A 103 16.13 0.00 -12.02
CA GLU A 103 16.24 -0.89 -10.86
C GLU A 103 16.29 -0.10 -9.54
N GLN A 104 17.11 0.96 -9.48
CA GLN A 104 17.25 1.78 -8.27
C GLN A 104 15.96 2.52 -7.92
N LEU A 105 15.27 3.09 -8.92
CA LEU A 105 13.99 3.77 -8.69
C LEU A 105 12.92 2.80 -8.18
N LEU A 106 12.80 1.61 -8.78
CA LEU A 106 11.84 0.59 -8.35
C LEU A 106 12.19 0.01 -6.96
N GLN A 107 13.49 -0.06 -6.63
CA GLN A 107 13.95 -0.46 -5.29
C GLN A 107 13.55 0.56 -4.22
N GLN A 108 13.61 1.87 -4.52
CA GLN A 108 13.16 2.90 -3.58
C GLN A 108 11.67 2.75 -3.25
N THR A 109 10.83 2.55 -4.27
CA THR A 109 9.39 2.29 -4.05
C THR A 109 9.19 1.02 -3.25
N LEU A 110 9.85 -0.09 -3.61
CA LEU A 110 9.76 -1.36 -2.88
C LEU A 110 10.11 -1.23 -1.40
N ASP A 111 11.14 -0.46 -1.05
CA ASP A 111 11.53 -0.26 0.35
C ASP A 111 10.52 0.59 1.11
N ASN A 112 9.85 1.52 0.42
CA ASN A 112 8.82 2.34 1.00
C ASN A 112 7.54 1.52 1.29
N GLU A 113 7.11 0.63 0.39
CA GLU A 113 5.97 -0.26 0.65
C GLU A 113 6.26 -1.24 1.79
N LYS A 114 7.47 -1.79 1.85
CA LYS A 114 7.87 -2.63 2.99
C LYS A 114 7.84 -1.88 4.31
N ALA A 115 8.28 -0.62 4.31
CA ALA A 115 8.24 0.21 5.51
C ALA A 115 6.79 0.53 5.92
N THR A 116 5.89 0.73 4.96
CA THR A 116 4.45 0.91 5.22
C THR A 116 3.84 -0.35 5.84
N ASP A 117 4.10 -1.54 5.30
CA ASP A 117 3.59 -2.80 5.85
C ASP A 117 4.08 -3.05 7.28
N VAL A 118 5.36 -2.74 7.57
CA VAL A 118 5.89 -2.79 8.94
C VAL A 118 5.16 -1.80 9.85
N ALA A 119 4.96 -0.55 9.41
CA ALA A 119 4.24 0.43 10.21
C ALA A 119 2.78 0.02 10.48
N LEU A 120 2.10 -0.59 9.50
CA LEU A 120 0.76 -1.15 9.69
C LEU A 120 0.76 -2.27 10.73
N THR A 121 1.76 -3.16 10.70
CA THR A 121 1.94 -4.23 11.69
C THR A 121 2.16 -3.66 13.08
N GLU A 122 3.03 -2.66 13.22
CA GLU A 122 3.31 -1.99 14.50
C GLU A 122 2.04 -1.39 15.11
N VAL A 123 1.22 -0.70 14.32
CA VAL A 123 -0.06 -0.15 14.78
C VAL A 123 -1.04 -1.25 15.18
N ALA A 124 -1.07 -2.35 14.44
CA ALA A 124 -1.94 -3.49 14.72
C ALA A 124 -1.59 -4.13 16.08
N GLU A 125 -0.31 -4.42 16.29
CA GLU A 125 0.20 -5.11 17.49
C GLU A 125 0.26 -4.20 18.73
N ALA A 126 0.44 -2.89 18.55
CA ALA A 126 0.59 -1.97 19.68
C ALA A 126 -0.71 -1.78 20.47
N SER A 127 -1.87 -1.73 19.81
CA SER A 127 -3.15 -1.51 20.51
C SER A 127 -4.39 -1.95 19.76
N ILE A 128 -4.41 -1.89 18.42
CA ILE A 128 -5.65 -2.04 17.66
C ILE A 128 -6.19 -3.47 17.73
N ASN A 129 -5.33 -4.49 17.57
CA ASN A 129 -5.78 -5.89 17.60
C ASN A 129 -6.30 -6.30 18.98
N ASP A 130 -5.61 -5.92 20.06
CA ASP A 130 -6.04 -6.22 21.42
C ASP A 130 -7.36 -5.52 21.76
N ALA A 131 -7.52 -4.26 21.35
CA ALA A 131 -8.76 -3.52 21.56
C ALA A 131 -9.92 -4.10 20.74
N ALA A 132 -9.68 -4.46 19.47
CA ALA A 132 -10.67 -5.09 18.61
C ALA A 132 -11.12 -6.46 19.13
N ALA A 133 -10.22 -7.25 19.72
CA ALA A 133 -10.54 -8.56 20.28
C ALA A 133 -11.35 -8.49 21.59
N ALA A 134 -11.33 -7.36 22.27
CA ALA A 134 -12.04 -7.12 23.53
C ALA A 134 -13.44 -6.50 23.34
N GLU A 135 -13.78 -6.08 22.11
CA GLU A 135 -15.04 -5.46 21.72
C GLU A 135 -16.09 -6.50 21.31
#